data_AF-A0AA88UL73-F1
#
_entry.id   AF-A0AA88UL73-F1
#
_cell.length_a   1.000
_cell.length_b   1.000
_cell.length_c   1.000
_cell.angle_alpha   90.00
_cell.angle_beta   90.00
_cell.angle_gamma   90.00
#
_symmetry.space_group_name_H-M   'P 1'
#
loop_
_entity.id
_entity.type
_entity.pdbx_description
1 polymer ?
#
loop_
_entity_poly.entity_id
_entity_poly.type
_entity_poly.pdbx_seq_one_letter_code
_entity_poly.pdbx_strand_id
1 'polypeptide(L)'
;ESTSTYELVEVSTGGKLSRHNVLVRKIGPDTDLQVRIVSDHPRGVSRQLHECIVAHSLGEAILDGNVQVNRHALQTDAGQLTRSLVLEPRASVNVKPNLQIIADDAKCSHRAAIS
;
A
#
# COMPACT_ATOMS: atom_id res chain seq x y z
N GLU A 1 -22.33 15.08 3.26
CA GLU A 1 -21.87 14.04 2.31
C GLU A 1 -21.68 12.73 3.05
N SER A 2 -21.98 11.59 2.43
CA SER A 2 -21.75 10.27 3.03
C SER A 2 -20.33 9.81 2.72
N THR A 3 -19.49 9.76 3.75
CA THR A 3 -18.14 9.19 3.63
C THR A 3 -18.23 7.66 3.68
N SER A 4 -17.57 6.99 2.74
CA SER A 4 -17.46 5.53 2.74
C SER A 4 -16.10 5.13 3.31
N THR A 5 -16.10 4.67 4.57
CA THR A 5 -14.91 4.14 5.22
C THR A 5 -14.88 2.62 5.10
N TYR A 6 -13.75 2.08 4.69
CA TYR A 6 -13.49 0.65 4.65
C TYR A 6 -12.22 0.38 5.43
N GLU A 7 -12.30 -0.51 6.41
CA GLU A 7 -11.17 -1.02 7.17
C GLU A 7 -11.08 -2.53 6.93
N LEU A 8 -9.88 -3.00 6.58
CA LEU A 8 -9.57 -4.41 6.50
C LEU A 8 -8.33 -4.66 7.33
N VAL A 9 -8.49 -5.51 8.34
CA VAL A 9 -7.38 -6.06 9.11
C VAL A 9 -7.24 -7.51 8.72
N GLU A 10 -6.08 -7.86 8.20
CA GLU A 10 -5.78 -9.19 7.75
C GLU A 10 -4.51 -9.68 8.43
N VAL A 11 -4.60 -10.84 9.09
CA VAL A 11 -3.52 -11.42 9.87
C VAL A 11 -3.30 -12.84 9.38
N SER A 12 -2.05 -13.14 9.04
CA SER A 12 -1.63 -14.49 8.68
C SER A 12 -0.48 -14.92 9.58
N THR A 13 -0.60 -16.12 10.17
CA THR A 13 0.42 -16.67 11.07
C THR A 13 0.77 -18.10 10.65
N GLY A 14 2.08 -18.40 10.56
CA GLY A 14 2.59 -19.78 10.45
C GLY A 14 2.34 -20.53 9.12
N GLY A 15 1.73 -19.91 8.11
CA GLY A 15 1.51 -20.55 6.81
C GLY A 15 2.79 -20.67 5.97
N LYS A 16 3.01 -21.83 5.32
CA LYS A 16 4.07 -22.02 4.31
C LYS A 16 3.91 -21.06 3.11
N LEU A 17 2.69 -20.63 2.84
CA LEU A 17 2.32 -19.62 1.85
C LEU A 17 1.04 -18.92 2.32
N SER A 18 1.06 -17.60 2.39
CA SER A 18 -0.14 -16.76 2.57
C SER A 18 -0.33 -15.89 1.34
N ARG A 19 -1.55 -15.82 0.80
CA ARG A 19 -1.88 -14.95 -0.33
C ARG A 19 -3.10 -14.13 0.00
N HIS A 20 -2.94 -12.83 -0.18
CA HIS A 20 -3.93 -11.82 0.15
C HIS A 20 -4.20 -10.98 -1.10
N ASN A 21 -5.39 -11.11 -1.69
CA ASN A 21 -5.79 -10.38 -2.90
C ASN A 21 -6.95 -9.44 -2.53
N VAL A 22 -6.61 -8.37 -1.84
CA VAL A 22 -7.58 -7.36 -1.39
C VAL A 22 -7.83 -6.38 -2.53
N LEU A 23 -9.06 -6.30 -3.01
CA LEU A 23 -9.50 -5.28 -3.96
C LEU A 23 -10.43 -4.29 -3.25
N VAL A 24 -9.96 -3.06 -3.06
CA VAL A 24 -10.75 -1.97 -2.50
C VAL A 24 -10.91 -0.90 -3.57
N ARG A 25 -12.17 -0.60 -3.93
CA ARG A 25 -12.50 0.50 -4.84
C ARG A 25 -13.23 1.58 -4.05
N LYS A 26 -12.53 2.67 -3.77
CA LYS A 26 -13.10 3.90 -3.22
C LYS A 26 -13.49 4.82 -4.37
N ILE A 27 -14.68 5.42 -4.30
CA ILE A 27 -15.20 6.35 -5.29
C ILE A 27 -15.70 7.57 -4.53
N GLY A 28 -15.23 8.74 -4.89
CA GLY A 28 -15.57 9.99 -4.24
C GLY A 28 -14.54 11.07 -4.57
N PRO A 29 -14.86 12.35 -4.27
CA PRO A 29 -13.93 13.45 -4.47
C PRO A 29 -12.67 13.29 -3.60
N ASP A 30 -12.82 12.78 -2.37
CA ASP A 30 -11.73 12.60 -1.42
C ASP A 30 -11.51 11.10 -1.14
N THR A 31 -10.35 10.60 -1.52
CA THR A 31 -9.96 9.20 -1.28
C THR A 31 -8.69 9.12 -0.46
N ASP A 32 -8.79 8.62 0.76
CA ASP A 32 -7.63 8.25 1.58
C ASP A 32 -7.48 6.72 1.63
N LEU A 33 -6.29 6.23 1.28
CA LEU A 33 -5.88 4.85 1.40
C LEU A 33 -4.65 4.76 2.30
N GLN A 34 -4.83 4.15 3.47
CA GLN A 34 -3.75 3.83 4.39
C GLN A 34 -3.56 2.32 4.46
N VAL A 35 -2.33 1.87 4.29
CA VAL A 35 -1.98 0.45 4.33
C VAL A 35 -0.79 0.25 5.25
N ARG A 36 -0.89 -0.71 6.16
CA ARG A 36 0.20 -1.12 7.04
C ARG A 36 0.46 -2.61 6.89
N ILE A 37 1.68 -2.97 6.52
CA ILE A 37 2.17 -4.36 6.53
C ILE A 37 3.26 -4.48 7.60
N VAL A 38 3.12 -5.49 8.45
CA VAL A 38 4.14 -5.87 9.43
C VAL A 38 4.56 -7.30 9.15
N SER A 39 5.86 -7.51 8.93
CA SER A 39 6.46 -8.84 8.76
C SER A 39 7.23 -9.21 10.02
N ASP A 40 6.73 -10.22 10.72
CA ASP A 40 7.28 -10.72 12.00
C ASP A 40 7.89 -12.12 11.92
N HIS A 41 7.75 -12.79 10.78
CA HIS A 41 8.19 -14.17 10.59
C HIS A 41 9.11 -14.31 9.37
N PRO A 42 10.11 -15.22 9.39
CA PRO A 42 10.99 -15.43 8.26
C PRO A 42 10.26 -15.85 6.98
N ARG A 43 10.87 -15.54 5.83
CA ARG A 43 10.44 -15.95 4.48
C ARG A 43 9.05 -15.45 4.09
N GLY A 44 8.62 -14.32 4.67
CA GLY A 44 7.39 -13.64 4.26
C GLY A 44 7.49 -13.08 2.85
N VAL A 45 6.41 -13.15 2.08
CA VAL A 45 6.33 -12.53 0.75
C VAL A 45 5.11 -11.61 0.71
N SER A 46 5.32 -10.36 0.32
CA SER A 46 4.24 -9.40 0.11
C SER A 46 4.40 -8.65 -1.21
N ARG A 47 3.26 -8.44 -1.89
CA ARG A 47 3.18 -7.69 -3.14
C ARG A 47 1.96 -6.79 -3.07
N GLN A 48 2.19 -5.49 -3.03
CA GLN A 48 1.15 -4.48 -3.01
C GLN A 48 1.14 -3.73 -4.33
N LEU A 49 -0.04 -3.63 -4.92
CA LEU A 49 -0.32 -2.79 -6.08
C LEU A 49 -1.40 -1.79 -5.70
N HIS A 50 -1.08 -0.51 -5.79
CA HIS A 50 -2.00 0.58 -5.55
C HIS A 50 -2.19 1.36 -6.84
N GLU A 51 -3.40 1.34 -7.38
CA GLU A 51 -3.78 2.07 -8.59
C GLU A 51 -4.82 3.12 -8.25
N CYS A 52 -4.59 4.36 -8.65
CA CYS A 52 -5.47 5.49 -8.40
C CYS A 52 -5.69 6.28 -9.68
N ILE A 53 -6.93 6.69 -9.93
CA ILE A 53 -7.29 7.59 -11.03
C ILE A 53 -8.09 8.72 -10.44
N VAL A 54 -7.62 9.96 -10.63
CA VAL A 54 -8.36 11.16 -10.22
C VAL A 54 -8.83 11.88 -11.47
N ALA A 55 -10.15 11.93 -11.65
CA ALA A 55 -10.80 12.39 -12.88
C ALA A 55 -11.72 13.61 -12.68
N HIS A 56 -11.72 14.20 -11.48
CA HIS A 56 -12.53 15.39 -11.17
C HIS A 56 -11.60 16.53 -10.74
N SER A 57 -11.94 17.76 -11.11
CA SER A 57 -11.07 18.93 -10.88
C SER A 57 -10.86 19.30 -9.41
N LEU A 58 -11.75 18.85 -8.52
CA LEU A 58 -11.62 18.96 -7.06
C LEU A 58 -11.24 17.63 -6.40
N GLY A 59 -10.77 16.65 -7.17
CA GLY A 59 -10.43 15.34 -6.65
C GLY A 59 -9.09 15.35 -5.91
N GLU A 60 -9.06 14.74 -4.73
CA GLU A 60 -7.86 14.54 -3.92
C GLU A 60 -7.71 13.07 -3.55
N ALA A 61 -6.50 12.53 -3.76
CA ALA A 61 -6.16 11.18 -3.32
C ALA A 61 -4.90 11.17 -2.46
N ILE A 62 -4.98 10.45 -1.34
CA ILE A 62 -3.86 10.20 -0.44
C ILE A 62 -3.61 8.69 -0.39
N LEU A 63 -2.35 8.30 -0.57
CA LEU A 63 -1.90 6.91 -0.46
C LEU A 63 -0.73 6.84 0.52
N ASP A 64 -0.98 6.38 1.74
CA ASP A 64 0.04 6.13 2.77
C ASP A 64 0.30 4.64 2.90
N GLY A 65 1.48 4.20 2.45
CA GLY A 65 1.89 2.80 2.53
C GLY A 65 3.02 2.66 3.54
N ASN A 66 2.79 1.88 4.60
CA ASN A 66 3.77 1.59 5.64
C ASN A 66 4.14 0.11 5.63
N VAL A 67 5.40 -0.22 5.33
CA VAL A 67 5.90 -1.59 5.40
C VAL A 67 7.00 -1.67 6.44
N GLN A 68 6.79 -2.52 7.44
CA GLN A 68 7.73 -2.81 8.51
C GLN A 68 8.19 -4.27 8.40
N VAL A 69 9.50 -4.48 8.38
CA VAL A 69 10.14 -5.81 8.40
C VAL A 69 10.96 -5.91 9.67
N ASN A 70 10.46 -6.67 10.65
CA ASN A 70 11.09 -6.80 11.95
C ASN A 70 12.31 -7.70 11.92
N ARG A 71 13.21 -7.54 12.91
CA ARG A 71 14.53 -8.19 12.99
C ARG A 71 14.50 -9.70 12.70
N HIS A 72 13.46 -10.39 13.16
CA HIS A 72 13.33 -11.85 13.02
C HIS A 72 12.75 -12.30 11.67
N ALA A 73 12.24 -11.39 10.85
CA ALA A 73 11.65 -11.69 9.55
C ALA A 73 12.71 -11.81 8.45
N LEU A 74 13.71 -12.68 8.68
CA LEU A 74 14.78 -12.96 7.73
C LEU A 74 14.22 -13.54 6.43
N GLN A 75 14.90 -13.28 5.31
CA GLN A 75 14.51 -13.68 3.96
C GLN A 75 13.14 -13.14 3.52
N THR A 76 12.67 -12.04 4.11
CA THR A 76 11.45 -11.38 3.65
C THR A 76 11.65 -10.78 2.27
N ASP A 77 10.68 -10.99 1.38
CA ASP A 77 10.61 -10.36 0.06
C ASP A 77 9.32 -9.52 -0.06
N ALA A 78 9.46 -8.21 0.07
CA ALA A 78 8.35 -7.25 0.07
C ALA A 78 8.46 -6.26 -1.11
N GLY A 79 7.34 -6.00 -1.79
CA GLY A 79 7.29 -5.05 -2.89
C GLY A 79 6.01 -4.21 -2.86
N GLN A 80 6.15 -2.90 -2.96
CA GLN A 80 5.04 -1.95 -3.11
C GLN A 80 5.18 -1.19 -4.44
N LEU A 81 4.14 -1.24 -5.26
CA LEU A 81 4.04 -0.48 -6.49
C LEU A 81 2.80 0.41 -6.44
N THR A 82 3.01 1.73 -6.55
CA THR A 82 1.94 2.72 -6.63
C THR A 82 1.95 3.37 -8.01
N ARG A 83 0.79 3.40 -8.67
CA ARG A 83 0.57 4.07 -9.95
C ARG A 83 -0.65 4.96 -9.84
N SER A 84 -0.48 6.22 -10.16
CA SER A 84 -1.56 7.20 -10.12
C SER A 84 -1.66 7.95 -11.44
N LEU A 85 -2.89 8.13 -11.91
CA LEU A 85 -3.21 8.88 -13.12
C LEU A 85 -4.08 10.08 -12.75
N VAL A 86 -3.60 11.28 -13.04
CA VAL A 86 -4.30 12.54 -12.78
C VAL A 86 -4.77 13.11 -14.11
N LEU A 87 -6.09 13.12 -14.31
CA LEU A 87 -6.70 13.54 -15.59
C LEU A 87 -7.08 15.03 -15.62
N GLU A 88 -7.08 15.70 -14.47
CA GLU A 88 -7.53 17.08 -14.32
C GLU A 88 -6.41 17.97 -13.76
N PRO A 89 -6.15 19.16 -14.34
CA PRO A 89 -5.03 20.01 -13.92
C PRO A 89 -5.08 20.50 -12.46
N ARG A 90 -6.27 20.52 -11.86
CA ARG A 90 -6.49 20.96 -10.46
C ARG A 90 -6.59 19.80 -9.47
N ALA A 91 -6.64 18.57 -9.95
CA ALA A 91 -6.65 17.40 -9.09
C ALA A 91 -5.28 17.16 -8.45
N SER A 92 -5.27 16.47 -7.30
CA SER A 92 -4.05 16.16 -6.59
C SER A 92 -3.97 14.69 -6.16
N VAL A 93 -2.74 14.16 -6.17
CA VAL A 93 -2.42 12.84 -5.62
C VAL A 93 -1.17 12.95 -4.77
N ASN A 94 -1.26 12.49 -3.53
CA ASN A 94 -0.15 12.43 -2.60
C ASN A 94 0.18 10.97 -2.25
N VAL A 95 1.41 10.55 -2.55
CA VAL A 95 1.87 9.19 -2.26
C VAL A 95 2.99 9.25 -1.23
N LYS A 96 2.80 8.58 -0.10
CA LYS A 96 3.74 8.51 1.04
C LYS A 96 4.14 7.05 1.32
N PRO A 97 5.13 6.50 0.61
CA PRO A 97 5.62 5.16 0.87
C PRO A 97 6.70 5.19 1.95
N ASN A 98 6.52 4.42 3.02
CA ASN A 98 7.39 4.32 4.17
C ASN A 98 7.89 2.87 4.31
N LEU A 99 9.21 2.70 4.33
CA LEU A 99 9.86 1.40 4.53
C LEU A 99 10.70 1.43 5.82
N GLN A 100 10.39 0.55 6.75
CA GLN A 100 11.19 0.32 7.96
C GLN A 100 11.72 -1.13 7.95
N ILE A 101 12.99 -1.31 7.58
CA ILE A 101 13.60 -2.62 7.42
C ILE A 101 14.66 -2.80 8.51
N ILE A 102 14.41 -3.74 9.42
CA ILE A 102 15.27 -4.02 10.57
C ILE A 102 15.99 -5.36 10.41
N ALA A 103 15.49 -6.25 9.54
CA ALA A 103 16.13 -7.54 9.23
C ALA A 103 17.31 -7.38 8.26
N ASP A 104 18.40 -8.12 8.52
CA ASP A 104 19.65 -8.01 7.75
C ASP A 104 19.58 -8.69 6.36
N ASP A 105 18.76 -9.73 6.21
CA ASP A 105 18.57 -10.48 4.97
C ASP A 105 17.14 -10.28 4.45
N ALA A 106 16.81 -9.07 3.98
CA ALA A 106 15.50 -8.77 3.42
C ALA A 106 15.61 -8.09 2.06
N LYS A 107 14.70 -8.43 1.14
CA LYS A 107 14.54 -7.80 -0.16
C LYS A 107 13.28 -6.96 -0.12
N CYS A 108 13.42 -5.65 -0.10
CA CYS A 108 12.29 -4.74 -0.06
C CYS A 108 12.40 -3.72 -1.18
N SER A 109 11.27 -3.38 -1.81
CA SER A 109 11.21 -2.32 -2.80
C SER A 109 9.91 -1.53 -2.71
N HIS A 110 10.01 -0.24 -2.97
CA HIS A 110 8.86 0.63 -3.20
C HIS A 110 9.09 1.42 -4.49
N ARG A 111 8.04 1.56 -5.31
CA ARG A 111 8.05 2.38 -6.53
C ARG A 111 6.75 3.16 -6.60
N ALA A 112 6.85 4.43 -6.94
CA ALA A 112 5.70 5.29 -7.17
C ALA A 112 5.86 6.02 -8.50
N ALA A 113 4.80 6.04 -9.29
CA ALA A 113 4.71 6.87 -10.49
C ALA A 113 3.37 7.62 -10.45
N ILE A 114 3.42 8.92 -10.73
CA ILE A 114 2.26 9.79 -10.89
C ILE A 114 2.38 10.40 -12.28
N SER A 115 1.33 10.26 -13.08
CA SER A 115 1.24 10.75 -14.46
C SER A 115 0.00 11.58 -14.68
#